data_AF-X0Y0E0-F1
#
_entry.id   AF-X0Y0E0-F1
#
_cell.length_a   1.000
_cell.length_b   1.000
_cell.length_c   1.000
_cell.angle_alpha   90.00
_cell.angle_beta   90.00
_cell.angle_gamma   90.00
#
_symmetry.space_group_name_H-M   'P 1'
#
loop_
_entity.id
_entity.type
_entity.pdbx_description
1 polymer ?
#
loop_
_entity_poly.entity_id
_entity_poly.type
_entity_poly.pdbx_seq_one_letter_code
_entity_poly.pdbx_strand_id
1 'polypeptide(L)' 'MLSGLIGRKIGMTQVFNEGGTVEAVTAIEAGPCTVTQIKSVDKEGYNAVQLGLARRSGSILLSGG' A
#
# COMPACT_ATOMS: atom_id res chain seq x y z
N MET A 1 1.55 3.00 17.87
CA MET A 1 0.65 2.95 16.70
C MET A 1 1.51 2.89 15.45
N LEU A 2 1.22 1.95 14.55
CA LEU A 2 1.96 1.83 13.28
C LEU A 2 1.11 2.45 12.17
N SER A 3 1.62 3.51 11.54
CA SER A 3 1.05 4.07 10.32
C SER A 3 1.79 3.50 9.13
N GLY A 4 1.15 2.56 8.42
CA GLY A 4 1.73 1.88 7.27
C GLY A 4 0.77 1.95 6.08
N LEU A 5 1.34 2.08 4.89
CA LEU A 5 0.64 2.06 3.61
C LEU A 5 1.29 1.00 2.72
N ILE A 6 0.47 0.32 1.91
CA ILE A 6 0.97 -0.56 0.88
C ILE A 6 1.03 0.25 -0.42
N GLY A 7 2.17 0.25 -1.10
CA GLY A 7 2.34 0.99 -2.34
C GLY A 7 3.20 0.23 -3.33
N ARG A 8 3.04 0.54 -4.62
CA ARG A 8 3.85 0.01 -5.72
C ARG A 8 4.89 1.04 -6.14
N LYS A 9 6.15 0.63 -6.28
CA LYS A 9 7.18 1.48 -6.90
C LYS A 9 6.86 1.67 -8.38
N ILE A 10 6.56 2.90 -8.78
CA ILE A 10 6.23 3.26 -10.17
C ILE A 10 7.40 3.89 -10.92
N GLY A 11 8.41 4.39 -10.21
CA GLY A 11 9.59 4.95 -10.86
C GLY A 11 10.46 5.73 -9.89
N MET A 12 11.46 6.40 -10.46
CA MET A 12 12.32 7.33 -9.74
C MET A 12 12.41 8.62 -10.57
N THR A 13 12.39 9.75 -9.90
CA THR A 13 12.45 11.08 -10.52
C THR A 13 13.39 11.95 -9.70
N GLN A 14 13.53 13.23 -10.07
CA GLN A 14 14.27 14.22 -9.29
C GLN A 14 13.36 15.41 -8.96
N VAL A 15 13.51 15.95 -7.76
CA VAL A 15 12.83 17.17 -7.32
C VAL A 15 13.87 18.28 -7.20
N PHE A 16 13.51 19.46 -7.72
CA PHE A 16 14.32 20.66 -7.61
C PHE A 16 13.78 21.49 -6.45
N ASN A 17 14.63 21.73 -5.45
CA ASN A 17 14.29 22.54 -4.31
C ASN A 17 14.51 24.03 -4.60
N GLU A 18 13.85 24.92 -3.86
CA GLU A 18 13.95 26.38 -4.02
C GLU A 18 15.39 26.91 -3.86
N GLY A 19 16.24 26.21 -3.11
CA GLY A 19 17.66 26.51 -2.95
C GLY A 19 18.57 26.05 -4.09
N GLY A 20 18.02 25.55 -5.21
CA GLY A 20 18.80 25.09 -6.36
C GLY A 20 19.42 23.70 -6.21
N THR A 21 19.07 22.96 -5.14
CA THR A 21 19.52 21.58 -4.94
C THR A 21 18.59 20.59 -5.66
N VAL A 22 19.15 19.46 -6.07
CA VAL A 22 18.43 18.38 -6.76
C VAL A 22 18.45 17.14 -5.89
N GLU A 23 17.28 16.60 -5.58
CA GLU A 23 17.12 15.38 -4.80
C GLU A 23 16.50 14.26 -5.64
N ALA A 24 17.14 13.09 -5.64
CA ALA A 24 16.60 11.89 -6.28
C ALA A 24 15.51 11.29 -5.39
N VAL A 25 14.32 11.11 -5.95
CA VAL A 25 13.15 10.60 -5.23
C VAL A 25 12.59 9.36 -5.92
N THR A 26 11.92 8.50 -5.13
CA THR A 26 11.19 7.35 -5.65
C THR A 26 9.69 7.65 -5.64
N ALA A 27 9.03 7.50 -6.78
CA ALA A 27 7.59 7.63 -6.89
C ALA A 27 6.93 6.30 -6.50
N ILE A 28 6.05 6.35 -5.50
CA ILE A 28 5.26 5.22 -5.01
C ILE A 28 3.78 5.50 -5.28
N GLU A 29 3.12 4.60 -6.00
CA GLU A 29 1.67 4.61 -6.15
C GLU A 29 1.05 3.87 -4.96
N ALA A 30 0.48 4.62 -4.02
CA ALA A 30 -0.37 4.08 -2.99
C ALA A 30 -1.82 4.09 -3.51
N GLY A 31 -2.36 2.91 -3.82
CA GLY A 31 -3.78 2.73 -4.10
C GLY A 31 -4.62 2.80 -2.81
N PRO A 32 -5.96 2.69 -2.88
CA PRO A 32 -6.78 2.70 -1.67
C PRO A 32 -6.35 1.56 -0.74
N CYS A 33 -5.75 1.91 0.40
CA CYS A 33 -5.31 0.98 1.44
C CYS A 33 -6.48 0.71 2.41
N THR A 34 -7.43 -0.12 1.98
CA THR A 34 -8.62 -0.42 2.78
C THR A 34 -8.30 -1.50 3.82
N VAL A 35 -8.73 -1.29 5.07
CA VAL A 35 -8.63 -2.32 6.12
C VAL A 35 -9.60 -3.46 5.80
N THR A 36 -9.08 -4.66 5.56
CA THR A 36 -9.91 -5.84 5.26
C THR A 36 -10.18 -6.69 6.51
N GLN A 37 -9.25 -6.72 7.46
CA GLN A 37 -9.39 -7.48 8.70
C GLN A 37 -8.56 -6.84 9.81
N ILE A 38 -9.08 -6.91 11.04
CA ILE A 38 -8.36 -6.60 12.27
C ILE A 38 -8.19 -7.91 13.03
N LYS A 39 -6.95 -8.31 13.28
CA LYS A 39 -6.59 -9.49 14.07
C LYS A 39 -6.37 -9.08 15.52
N SER A 40 -6.90 -9.88 16.43
CA SER A 40 -6.89 -9.65 17.86
C SER A 40 -6.22 -10.81 18.59
N VAL A 41 -5.67 -10.55 19.77
CA VAL A 41 -5.02 -11.59 20.59
C VAL A 41 -5.99 -12.73 20.92
N ASP A 42 -7.25 -12.42 21.21
CA ASP A 42 -8.26 -13.41 21.61
C ASP A 42 -8.58 -14.44 20.51
N LYS A 43 -8.50 -14.03 19.24
CA LYS A 43 -8.87 -14.90 18.10
C LYS A 43 -7.66 -15.47 17.38
N GLU A 44 -6.57 -14.71 17.24
CA GLU A 44 -5.42 -15.08 16.41
C GLU A 44 -4.09 -15.13 17.17
N GLY A 45 -4.07 -14.80 18.46
CA GLY A 45 -2.86 -14.84 19.30
C GLY A 45 -1.90 -13.65 19.12
N TYR A 46 -2.24 -12.68 18.28
CA TYR A 46 -1.45 -11.45 18.09
C TYR A 46 -2.30 -10.28 17.56
N ASN A 47 -1.79 -9.07 17.73
CA ASN A 47 -2.41 -7.86 17.18
C ASN A 47 -1.84 -7.56 15.79
N ALA A 48 -2.70 -7.47 14.78
CA ALA A 48 -2.31 -7.03 13.44
C ALA A 48 -3.49 -6.45 12.66
N VAL A 49 -3.18 -5.65 11.63
CA VAL A 49 -4.16 -5.11 10.69
C VAL A 49 -3.82 -5.59 9.30
N GLN A 50 -4.81 -6.16 8.61
CA GLN A 50 -4.68 -6.55 7.21
C GLN A 50 -5.22 -5.43 6.32
N LEU A 51 -4.37 -4.99 5.39
CA LEU A 51 -4.70 -3.97 4.41
C LEU A 51 -4.82 -4.62 3.03
N GLY A 52 -5.87 -4.27 2.29
CA GLY A 52 -6.00 -4.56 0.87
C GLY A 52 -5.38 -3.43 0.06
N LEU A 53 -4.70 -3.78 -1.04
CA LEU A 53 -4.16 -2.84 -2.02
C LEU A 53 -4.82 -3.05 -3.38
N ALA A 54 -5.22 -1.95 -4.02
CA ALA A 54 -5.82 -1.86 -5.34
C ALA A 54 -7.23 -2.46 -5.48
N ARG A 55 -8.15 -1.71 -6.10
CA ARG A 55 -9.46 -2.21 -6.49
C ARG A 55 -9.35 -2.86 -7.86
N ARG A 56 -9.51 -4.19 -7.93
CA ARG A 56 -9.65 -4.88 -9.22
C ARG A 56 -11.03 -4.54 -9.80
N SER A 57 -11.08 -3.76 -10.88
CA SER A 57 -12.32 -3.45 -11.60
C SER A 57 -12.69 -4.63 -12.52
N GLY A 58 -13.55 -5.53 -12.03
CA GLY A 58 -14.38 -6.42 -12.87
C GLY A 58 -13.72 -7.68 -13.47
N SER A 59 -14.36 -8.82 -13.16
CA SER A 59 -14.28 -10.16 -13.78
C SER A 59 -12.90 -10.81 -14.00
N ILE A 60 -12.41 -11.46 -12.93
CA ILE A 60 -12.03 -12.87 -13.09
C ILE A 60 -12.61 -13.62 -11.88
N LEU A 61 -13.83 -14.12 -12.06
CA LEU A 61 -14.30 -15.25 -11.27
C LEU A 61 -13.36 -16.39 -11.68
N LEU A 62 -12.55 -16.86 -10.75
CA LEU A 62 -11.86 -18.12 -10.94
C LEU A 62 -12.93 -19.20 -10.98
N SER A 63 -13.45 -19.51 -12.16
CA SER A 63 -14.00 -20.84 -12.43
C SER A 63 -12.81 -21.79 -12.50
N GLY A 64 -12.45 -22.36 -11.37
CA GLY A 64 -11.49 -23.46 -11.27
C GLY A 64 -11.97 -24.33 -10.13
N GLY A 65 -12.41 -25.55 -10.47
CA GLY A 65 -13.06 -26.50 -9.57
C GLY A 65 -12.17 -27.12 -8.51
#